data_AF-H1KC99-F1
#
_entry.id   AF-H1KC99-F1
#
_cell.length_a   1.000
_cell.length_b   1.000
_cell.length_c   1.000
_cell.angle_alpha   90.00
_cell.angle_beta   90.00
_cell.angle_gamma   90.00
#
_symmetry.space_group_name_H-M   'P 1'
#
loop_
_entity.id
_entity.type
_entity.pdbx_description
1 polymer ?
#
loop_
_entity_poly.entity_id
_entity_poly.type
_entity_poly.pdbx_seq_one_letter_code
_entity_poly.pdbx_strand_id
1 'polypeptide(L)' 'MDRVAPPGAIILVDRADHDLVDGRFYVFGNQDTGEATFKRYRSKPDRLQPFSTNPDHESHYVNSEVQVVGRVRQVITFV' A
#
# COMPACT_ATOMS: atom_id res chain seq x y z
N MET A 1 2.79 -6.98 4.12
CA MET A 1 1.69 -6.27 4.80
C MET A 1 1.03 -7.10 5.89
N ASP A 2 1.53 -8.31 6.14
CA ASP A 2 1.02 -9.27 7.15
C ASP A 2 0.86 -8.66 8.56
N ARG A 3 1.68 -7.69 8.96
CA ARG A 3 1.58 -6.96 10.24
C ARG A 3 0.31 -6.12 10.38
N VAL A 4 -0.39 -5.84 9.28
CA VAL A 4 -1.62 -5.02 9.23
C VAL A 4 -2.78 -5.79 8.61
N ALA A 5 -2.52 -6.57 7.56
CA ALA A 5 -3.47 -7.43 6.89
C ALA A 5 -2.81 -8.80 6.67
N PRO A 6 -3.05 -9.79 7.54
CA PRO A 6 -2.54 -11.14 7.34
C PRO A 6 -3.13 -11.78 6.07
N PRO A 7 -2.52 -12.86 5.54
CA PRO A 7 -3.10 -13.60 4.42
C PRO A 7 -4.57 -13.96 4.68
N GLY A 8 -5.43 -13.75 3.67
CA GLY A 8 -6.87 -13.97 3.77
C GLY A 8 -7.68 -12.80 4.35
N ALA A 9 -7.03 -11.75 4.87
CA ALA A 9 -7.74 -10.52 5.26
C ALA A 9 -8.32 -9.78 4.05
N ILE A 10 -9.43 -9.08 4.26
CA ILE A 10 -10.03 -8.15 3.29
C ILE A 10 -9.63 -6.72 3.64
N ILE A 11 -9.19 -5.94 2.65
CA ILE A 11 -8.94 -4.50 2.80
C ILE A 11 -10.06 -3.70 2.14
N LEU A 12 -10.58 -2.69 2.82
CA LEU A 12 -11.54 -1.75 2.25
C LEU A 12 -10.81 -0.48 1.81
N VAL A 13 -10.94 -0.17 0.52
CA VAL A 13 -10.21 0.91 -0.15
C VAL A 13 -11.17 2.02 -0.53
N ASP A 14 -10.87 3.23 -0.08
CA ASP A 14 -11.53 4.46 -0.51
C ASP A 14 -10.92 4.92 -1.85
N ARG A 15 -11.64 4.64 -2.93
CA ARG A 15 -11.23 4.92 -4.32
C ARG A 15 -11.27 6.40 -4.69
N ALA A 16 -11.85 7.27 -3.86
CA ALA A 16 -11.88 8.71 -4.10
C ALA A 16 -10.68 9.43 -3.46
N ASP A 17 -9.97 8.74 -2.56
CA ASP A 17 -8.95 9.32 -1.71
C ASP A 17 -7.55 8.97 -2.24
N HIS A 18 -6.99 9.92 -2.99
CA HIS A 18 -5.65 9.82 -3.58
C HIS A 18 -4.60 10.64 -2.81
N ASP A 19 -5.00 11.36 -1.76
CA ASP A 19 -4.11 12.26 -1.03
C ASP A 19 -3.16 11.44 -0.16
N LEU A 20 -1.87 11.50 -0.51
CA LEU A 20 -0.82 10.77 0.18
C LEU A 20 -0.47 11.43 1.52
N VAL A 21 -0.78 10.73 2.60
CA VAL A 21 -0.52 11.15 3.99
C VAL A 21 0.52 10.22 4.59
N ASP A 22 1.58 10.79 5.17
CA ASP A 22 2.68 10.01 5.73
C ASP A 22 2.18 8.94 6.70
N GLY A 23 2.70 7.73 6.50
CA GLY A 23 2.45 6.59 7.36
C GLY A 23 1.08 5.94 7.18
N ARG A 24 0.22 6.43 6.27
CA ARG A 24 -1.03 5.77 5.88
C ARG A 24 -0.78 4.68 4.83
N PHE A 25 -1.79 3.85 4.62
CA PHE A 25 -1.70 2.68 3.75
C PHE A 25 -2.60 2.85 2.54
N TYR A 26 -2.12 2.41 1.39
CA TYR A 26 -2.77 2.61 0.10
C TYR A 26 -2.58 1.39 -0.78
N VAL A 27 -3.49 1.22 -1.72
CA VAL A 27 -3.25 0.39 -2.89
C VAL A 27 -2.63 1.27 -3.97
N PHE A 28 -1.52 0.82 -4.51
CA PHE A 28 -0.83 1.43 -5.63
C PHE A 28 -0.94 0.49 -6.83
N GLY A 29 -1.11 1.06 -8.02
CA GLY A 29 -1.08 0.35 -9.29
C GLY A 29 0.13 0.76 -10.11
N ASN A 30 0.64 -0.15 -10.92
CA ASN A 30 1.56 0.18 -12.01
C ASN A 30 0.73 0.28 -13.30
N GLN A 31 0.78 1.43 -13.98
CA GLN A 31 -0.04 1.67 -15.17
C GLN A 31 0.38 0.80 -16.37
N ASP A 32 1.66 0.46 -16.48
CA ASP A 32 2.20 -0.28 -17.62
C ASP A 32 1.95 -1.78 -17.48
N THR A 33 2.11 -2.33 -16.28
CA THR A 33 1.94 -3.77 -16.02
C THR A 33 0.52 -4.14 -15.59
N GLY A 34 -0.26 -3.18 -15.09
CA GLY A 34 -1.57 -3.42 -14.47
C GLY A 34 -1.49 -4.08 -13.09
N GLU A 35 -0.29 -4.30 -12.55
CA GLU A 35 -0.10 -4.90 -11.23
C GLU A 35 -0.50 -3.93 -10.11
N ALA A 36 -0.97 -4.48 -9.00
CA ALA A 36 -1.31 -3.71 -7.81
C ALA A 36 -0.54 -4.19 -6.58
N THR A 37 -0.15 -3.24 -5.73
CA THR A 37 0.55 -3.53 -4.47
C THR A 37 -0.07 -2.77 -3.31
N PHE A 38 -0.11 -3.40 -2.14
CA PHE A 38 -0.54 -2.79 -0.89
C PHE A 38 0.70 -2.41 -0.06
N LYS A 39 0.88 -1.12 0.23
CA LYS A 39 2.07 -0.60 0.91
C LYS A 39 1.73 0.55 1.85
N ARG A 40 2.67 0.87 2.74
CA ARG A 40 2.65 2.08 3.56
C ARG A 40 3.36 3.20 2.81
N TYR A 41 2.72 4.36 2.74
CA TYR A 41 3.34 5.56 2.18
C TYR A 41 4.24 6.24 3.20
N ARG A 42 5.38 6.78 2.76
CA ARG A 42 6.27 7.64 3.54
C ARG A 42 6.70 8.81 2.68
N SER A 43 6.64 10.01 3.23
CA SER A 43 6.92 11.30 2.56
C SER A 43 8.39 11.73 2.64
N LYS A 44 9.18 11.13 3.55
CA LYS A 44 10.58 11.51 3.81
C LYS A 44 11.50 10.28 3.99
N PRO A 45 12.28 9.90 2.96
CA PRO A 45 12.06 10.22 1.55
C PRO A 45 10.76 9.60 1.04
N ASP A 46 10.30 10.09 -0.10
CA ASP A 46 9.09 9.63 -0.77
C ASP A 46 9.22 8.16 -1.22
N ARG A 47 8.50 7.25 -0.57
CA ARG A 47 8.63 5.80 -0.81
C ARG A 47 7.42 4.99 -0.40
N LEU A 48 7.30 3.84 -1.05
CA LEU A 48 6.41 2.74 -0.71
C LEU A 48 7.14 1.75 0.18
N GLN A 49 6.84 1.80 1.47
CA GLN A 49 7.46 0.97 2.48
C GLN A 49 6.62 -0.30 2.72
N PRO A 50 7.20 -1.50 2.63
CA PRO A 50 6.54 -2.70 3.10
C PRO A 50 6.38 -2.64 4.61
N PHE A 51 5.25 -3.14 5.10
CA PHE A 51 5.02 -3.35 6.52
C PHE A 51 4.76 -4.83 6.74
N SER A 52 5.82 -5.64 6.65
CA SER A 52 5.77 -7.11 6.70
C SER A 52 6.71 -7.69 7.76
N THR A 53 6.44 -8.92 8.21
CA THR A 53 7.37 -9.75 8.98
C THR A 53 8.43 -10.40 8.09
N ASN A 54 8.18 -10.55 6.79
CA ASN A 54 9.19 -10.97 5.82
C ASN A 54 10.27 -9.88 5.64
N PRO A 55 11.54 -10.14 6.00
CA PRO A 55 12.63 -9.16 5.89
C PRO A 55 13.09 -8.92 4.45
N ASP A 56 12.79 -9.81 3.50
CA ASP A 56 13.22 -9.72 2.10
C ASP A 56 12.44 -8.65 1.31
N HIS A 57 11.37 -8.10 1.88
CA HIS A 57 10.59 -7.05 1.22
C HIS A 57 11.29 -5.70 1.34
N GLU A 58 11.74 -5.17 0.20
CA GLU A 58 12.40 -3.88 0.13
C GLU A 58 11.43 -2.70 -0.06
N SER A 59 11.89 -1.50 0.29
CA SER A 59 11.17 -0.26 0.01
C SER A 59 11.39 0.15 -1.43
N HIS A 60 10.32 0.59 -2.11
CA HIS A 60 10.40 1.14 -3.47
C HIS A 60 10.22 2.65 -3.42
N TYR A 61 11.10 3.40 -4.06
CA TYR A 61 10.91 4.85 -4.22
C TYR A 61 9.78 5.10 -5.21
N VAL A 62 8.99 6.16 -4.97
CA VAL A 62 7.90 6.53 -5.87
C VAL A 62 8.50 7.06 -7.18
N ASN A 63 8.08 6.51 -8.32
CA ASN A 63 8.41 7.00 -9.66
C ASN A 63 7.12 7.40 -10.40
N SER A 64 7.24 7.90 -11.64
CA SER A 64 6.09 8.34 -12.45
C SER A 64 5.10 7.23 -12.84
N GLU A 65 5.47 5.96 -12.66
CA GLU A 65 4.66 4.80 -13.05
C GLU A 65 3.70 4.37 -11.93
N VAL A 66 3.89 4.90 -10.71
CA VAL A 66 3.07 4.59 -9.54
C VAL A 66 1.79 5.42 -9.54
N GLN A 67 0.65 4.76 -9.74
CA GLN A 67 -0.67 5.34 -9.57
C GLN A 67 -1.23 5.01 -8.19
N VAL A 68 -1.78 5.99 -7.48
CA VAL A 68 -2.58 5.74 -6.27
C VAL A 68 -3.95 5.23 -6.70
N VAL A 69 -4.28 3.99 -6.31
CA VAL A 69 -5.62 3.41 -6.56
C VAL A 69 -6.62 3.88 -5.51
N GLY A 70 -6.15 4.11 -4.28
CA GLY A 70 -6.96 4.65 -3.19
C GLY A 70 -6.39 4.34 -1.80
N ARG A 71 -6.89 5.05 -0.79
CA ARG A 71 -6.48 4.87 0.62
C ARG A 71 -7.19 3.68 1.26
N VAL A 72 -6.45 2.84 1.95
CA VAL A 72 -7.02 1.78 2.78
C VAL A 72 -7.58 2.39 4.07
N ARG A 73 -8.87 2.19 4.31
CA ARG A 73 -9.61 2.70 5.47
C ARG A 73 -9.77 1.66 6.57
N GLN A 74 -9.88 0.39 6.18
CA GLN A 74 -10.17 -0.68 7.12
C GLN A 74 -9.57 -2.00 6.62
N VAL A 75 -9.19 -2.84 7.59
CA VAL A 75 -8.84 -4.25 7.37
C VAL A 75 -9.83 -5.09 8.15
N ILE A 76 -10.39 -6.11 7.50
CA ILE A 76 -11.28 -7.10 8.08
C ILE A 76 -10.54 -8.44 8.09
N THR A 77 -10.40 -9.02 9.28
CA THR A 77 -9.81 -10.34 9.49
C THR A 77 -10.91 -11.31 9.88
N PHE A 78 -10.85 -12.52 9.33
CA PHE A 78 -11.70 -13.62 9.75
C PHE A 78 -10.86 -14.52 10.66
N VAL A 79 -11.36 -14.73 11.88
CA VAL A 79 -10.82 -15.64 12.88
C VAL A 79 -11.59 -16.94 12.86
#